data_AF-A0A9X9AGI1-F1
#
_entry.id   AF-A0A9X9AGI1-F1
#
_cell.length_a   1.000
_cell.length_b   1.000
_cell.length_c   1.000
_cell.angle_alpha   90.00
_cell.angle_beta   90.00
_cell.angle_gamma   90.00
#
_symmetry.space_group_name_H-M   'P 1'
#
loop_
_entity.id
_entity.type
_entity.pdbx_description
1 polymer ?
#
loop_
_entity_poly.entity_id
_entity_poly.type
_entity_poly.pdbx_seq_one_letter_code
_entity_poly.pdbx_strand_id
1 'polypeptide(L)'
;MGDTVNVYAPNFEPSMRINSIVQKIDNKGSISKVNEEKNEDFIMGTVMTSAGHFVTVEYKNVEGKSELVDIDFSKGHNFKEGDKVKITNKGKWEHRKIGKYNLTIASEDSISKV
;
A
#
# COMPACT_ATOMS: atom_id res chain seq x y z
N MET A 1 3.88 38.75 53.85
CA MET A 1 4.38 38.49 52.49
C MET A 1 5.55 37.52 52.64
N GLY A 2 5.58 36.31 52.09
CA GLY A 2 4.78 35.76 50.99
C GLY A 2 4.35 34.31 51.23
N ASP A 3 3.43 33.90 50.36
CA ASP A 3 2.62 32.69 50.45
C ASP A 3 3.43 31.40 50.24
N THR A 4 3.11 30.38 51.03
CA THR A 4 3.61 29.02 50.86
C THR A 4 2.98 28.41 49.60
N VAL A 5 3.70 28.41 48.48
CA VAL A 5 3.27 27.69 47.27
C VAL A 5 3.46 26.20 47.47
N ASN A 6 2.34 25.51 47.66
CA ASN A 6 2.22 24.07 47.71
C ASN A 6 2.54 23.52 46.30
N VAL A 7 3.77 23.08 46.06
CA VAL A 7 4.11 22.32 44.84
C VAL A 7 3.53 20.92 44.97
N TYR A 8 2.31 20.76 44.47
CA TYR A 8 1.71 19.45 44.26
C TYR A 8 2.49 18.77 43.12
N ALA A 9 3.42 17.89 43.47
CA ALA A 9 4.01 16.97 42.50
C ALA A 9 2.93 15.94 42.15
N PRO A 10 2.51 15.80 40.88
CA PRO A 10 1.64 14.70 40.51
C PRO A 10 2.42 13.39 40.65
N ASN A 11 1.94 12.57 41.58
CA ASN A 11 2.40 11.23 41.93
C ASN A 11 2.68 10.39 40.66
N PHE A 12 3.94 9.99 40.47
CA PHE A 12 4.29 8.90 39.55
C PHE A 12 3.91 7.57 40.23
N GLU A 13 2.76 7.04 39.85
CA GLU A 13 2.33 5.65 40.13
C GLU A 13 2.27 4.87 38.80
N PRO A 14 2.43 3.52 38.84
CA PRO A 14 3.18 2.76 37.85
C PRO A 14 2.47 2.47 36.52
N SER A 15 3.27 2.25 35.48
CA SER A 15 2.84 1.83 34.14
C SER A 15 1.94 0.58 34.19
N MET A 16 0.66 0.75 33.86
CA MET A 16 -0.24 -0.37 33.58
C MET A 16 -0.75 -0.27 32.13
N ARG A 17 -0.09 -1.02 31.25
CA ARG A 17 -0.61 -1.42 29.95
C ARG A 17 -1.67 -2.50 30.15
N ILE A 18 -2.96 -2.15 30.20
CA ILE A 18 -4.05 -3.12 30.00
C ILE A 18 -5.24 -2.40 29.32
N ASN A 19 -5.26 -2.37 27.99
CA ASN A 19 -6.52 -2.34 27.24
C ASN A 19 -6.75 -3.74 26.64
N SER A 20 -6.93 -4.70 27.53
CA SER A 20 -7.59 -5.97 27.23
C SER A 20 -8.95 -5.92 27.91
N ILE A 21 -9.99 -6.35 27.19
CA ILE A 21 -11.37 -6.56 27.65
C ILE A 21 -12.33 -5.35 27.47
N VAL A 22 -12.56 -4.95 26.22
CA VAL A 22 -13.96 -4.80 25.76
C VAL A 22 -14.24 -6.01 24.87
N GLN A 23 -14.44 -7.15 25.52
CA GLN A 23 -15.16 -8.28 24.93
C GLN A 23 -16.56 -8.25 25.52
N LYS A 24 -17.48 -7.57 24.85
CA LYS A 24 -18.88 -8.01 24.82
C LYS A 24 -19.13 -8.55 23.42
N ILE A 25 -18.97 -9.86 23.36
CA ILE A 25 -19.30 -10.73 22.25
C ILE A 25 -20.80 -10.62 22.03
N ASP A 26 -21.21 -10.20 20.84
CA ASP A 26 -22.35 -10.82 20.17
C ASP A 26 -22.23 -10.68 18.65
N ASN A 27 -22.13 -11.86 18.03
CA ASN A 27 -22.48 -12.22 16.66
C ASN A 27 -21.58 -11.74 15.49
N LYS A 28 -20.75 -12.69 15.00
CA LYS A 28 -20.24 -12.86 13.63
C LYS A 28 -19.79 -11.60 12.88
N GLY A 29 -18.54 -11.23 13.10
CA GLY A 29 -17.78 -10.40 12.17
C GLY A 29 -16.34 -10.39 12.61
N SER A 30 -15.49 -11.18 11.95
CA SER A 30 -14.05 -11.19 12.18
C SER A 30 -13.51 -9.77 12.06
N ILE A 31 -13.21 -9.11 13.18
CA ILE A 31 -12.51 -7.84 13.20
C ILE A 31 -11.06 -8.19 12.88
N SER A 32 -10.73 -8.28 11.58
CA SER A 32 -9.34 -8.34 11.17
C SER A 32 -8.72 -7.00 11.55
N LYS A 33 -7.77 -7.09 12.48
CA LYS A 33 -6.89 -5.99 12.84
C LYS A 33 -5.99 -5.75 11.63
N VAL A 34 -6.48 -4.96 10.68
CA VAL A 34 -5.67 -4.47 9.56
C VAL A 34 -4.67 -3.50 10.17
N ASN A 35 -3.46 -4.00 10.42
CA ASN A 35 -2.28 -3.15 10.44
C ASN A 35 -2.19 -2.54 9.04
N GLU A 36 -2.80 -1.36 8.87
CA GLU A 36 -2.66 -0.54 7.69
C GLU A 36 -1.29 0.14 7.78
N GLU A 37 -0.25 -0.67 7.57
CA GLU A 37 1.04 -0.17 7.17
C GLU A 37 0.77 0.66 5.91
N LYS A 38 0.94 1.98 6.03
CA LYS A 38 0.83 2.93 4.92
C LYS A 38 1.94 2.68 3.89
N ASN A 39 1.93 1.50 3.27
CA ASN A 39 2.53 1.29 1.98
C ASN A 39 1.80 2.24 1.06
N GLU A 40 2.52 3.16 0.43
CA GLU A 40 1.95 4.03 -0.59
C GLU A 40 1.13 3.14 -1.54
N ASP A 41 -0.19 3.37 -1.56
CA ASP A 41 -1.16 2.59 -2.36
C ASP A 41 -0.89 2.65 -3.86
N PHE A 42 0.13 3.41 -4.26
CA PHE A 42 0.53 3.64 -5.62
C PHE A 42 2.05 3.68 -5.80
N ILE A 43 2.47 3.48 -7.04
CA ILE A 43 3.83 3.70 -7.52
C ILE A 43 3.81 4.68 -8.69
N MET A 44 4.96 5.29 -8.91
CA MET A 44 5.27 6.03 -10.11
C MET A 44 6.16 5.16 -11.00
N GLY A 45 5.78 5.02 -12.27
CA GLY A 45 6.52 4.22 -13.23
C GLY A 45 6.60 4.90 -14.59
N THR A 46 7.37 4.29 -15.48
CA THR A 46 7.50 4.68 -16.88
C THR A 46 7.11 3.50 -17.75
N VAL A 47 6.25 3.75 -18.74
CA VAL A 47 5.88 2.73 -19.73
C VAL A 47 7.13 2.34 -20.52
N MET A 48 7.54 1.07 -20.38
CA MET A 48 8.68 0.50 -21.07
C MET A 48 8.25 -0.11 -22.41
N THR A 49 7.11 -0.81 -22.43
CA THR A 49 6.57 -1.47 -23.63
C THR A 49 5.08 -1.17 -23.73
N SER A 50 4.60 -0.88 -24.93
CA SER A 50 3.19 -0.61 -25.22
C SER A 50 2.75 -1.46 -26.42
N ALA A 51 1.90 -2.46 -26.18
CA ALA A 51 1.39 -3.36 -27.21
C ALA A 51 -0.12 -3.49 -27.11
N GLY A 52 -0.82 -3.81 -28.20
CA GLY A 52 -2.27 -3.57 -28.36
C GLY A 52 -3.17 -3.76 -27.14
N HIS A 53 -2.97 -4.83 -26.34
CA HIS A 53 -3.77 -5.13 -25.14
C HIS A 53 -2.97 -5.19 -23.84
N PHE A 54 -1.69 -4.81 -23.83
CA PHE A 54 -0.89 -4.80 -22.61
C PHE A 54 0.16 -3.69 -22.59
N VAL A 55 0.42 -3.18 -21.38
CA VAL A 55 1.48 -2.21 -21.12
C VAL A 55 2.41 -2.78 -20.06
N THR A 56 3.71 -2.80 -20.32
CA THR A 56 4.70 -3.09 -19.29
C THR A 56 5.22 -1.77 -18.73
N VAL A 57 5.13 -1.60 -17.41
CA VAL A 57 5.62 -0.42 -16.70
C VAL A 57 6.81 -0.81 -15.84
N GLU A 58 7.92 -0.09 -16.01
CA GLU A 58 9.05 -0.15 -15.11
C GLU A 58 8.84 0.84 -13.95
N TYR A 59 9.06 0.38 -12.72
CA TYR A 59 9.09 1.23 -11.54
C TYR A 59 10.24 0.87 -10.61
N LYS A 60 10.60 1.81 -9.72
CA LYS A 60 11.57 1.57 -8.67
C LYS A 60 10.85 1.11 -7.41
N ASN A 61 11.23 -0.06 -6.90
CA ASN A 61 10.73 -0.54 -5.61
C ASN A 61 11.36 0.26 -4.45
N VAL A 62 10.94 -0.03 -3.21
CA VAL A 62 11.42 0.67 -2.01
C VAL A 62 12.94 0.52 -1.77
N GLU A 63 13.57 -0.48 -2.38
CA GLU A 63 15.02 -0.69 -2.34
C GLU A 63 15.76 0.01 -3.50
N GLY A 64 15.04 0.72 -4.37
CA GLY A 64 15.60 1.37 -5.56
C GLY A 64 15.90 0.43 -6.73
N LYS A 65 15.46 -0.84 -6.66
CA LYS A 65 15.60 -1.81 -7.76
C LYS A 65 14.47 -1.62 -8.77
N SER A 66 14.79 -1.83 -10.05
CA SER A 66 13.76 -1.84 -11.10
C SER A 66 12.94 -3.13 -11.00
N GLU A 67 11.63 -2.97 -11.02
CA GLU A 67 10.64 -4.04 -11.15
C GLU A 67 9.69 -3.70 -12.30
N LEU A 68 9.04 -4.73 -12.82
CA LEU A 68 8.10 -4.62 -13.93
C LEU A 68 6.71 -5.02 -13.46
N VAL A 69 5.70 -4.33 -13.98
CA VAL A 69 4.30 -4.72 -13.83
C VAL A 69 3.62 -4.61 -15.19
N ASP A 70 2.91 -5.66 -15.55
CA ASP A 70 2.14 -5.74 -16.78
C ASP A 70 0.69 -5.35 -16.49
N ILE A 71 0.15 -4.44 -17.31
CA ILE A 71 -1.23 -4.00 -17.23
C ILE A 71 -1.98 -4.57 -18.43
N ASP A 72 -2.94 -5.45 -18.17
CA ASP A 72 -3.78 -6.04 -19.20
C ASP A 72 -5.03 -5.19 -19.46
N PHE A 73 -5.32 -4.94 -20.74
CA PHE A 73 -6.46 -4.14 -21.20
C PHE A 73 -7.45 -5.00 -21.99
N SER A 74 -8.74 -4.84 -21.67
CA SER A 74 -9.81 -5.62 -22.29
C SER A 74 -10.05 -5.24 -23.76
N LYS A 75 -9.91 -3.95 -24.10
CA LYS A 75 -10.25 -3.39 -25.43
C LYS A 75 -9.12 -2.59 -26.10
N GLY A 76 -7.97 -2.48 -25.44
CA GLY A 76 -6.81 -1.70 -25.87
C GLY A 76 -6.66 -0.38 -25.13
N HIS A 77 -5.54 0.32 -25.37
CA HIS A 77 -5.14 1.50 -24.59
C HIS A 77 -4.44 2.56 -25.44
N ASN A 78 -4.21 3.73 -24.83
CA ASN A 78 -3.56 4.88 -25.47
C ASN A 78 -2.20 5.25 -24.85
N PHE A 79 -1.71 4.46 -23.89
CA PHE A 79 -0.36 4.61 -23.34
C PHE A 79 0.69 4.36 -24.42
N LYS A 80 1.82 5.08 -24.33
CA LYS A 80 2.97 4.99 -25.23
C LYS A 80 4.24 4.76 -24.42
N GLU A 81 5.25 4.15 -25.05
CA GLU A 81 6.58 4.04 -24.46
C GLU A 81 7.12 5.43 -24.03
N GLY A 82 7.66 5.50 -22.82
CA GLY A 82 8.12 6.73 -22.18
C GLY A 82 7.06 7.51 -21.40
N ASP A 83 5.78 7.12 -21.46
CA ASP A 83 4.74 7.76 -20.65
C ASP A 83 5.02 7.55 -19.15
N LYS A 84 4.95 8.65 -18.38
CA LYS A 84 4.96 8.58 -16.92
C LYS A 84 3.56 8.25 -16.43
N VAL A 85 3.46 7.25 -15.57
CA VAL A 85 2.18 6.72 -15.10
C VAL A 85 2.20 6.49 -13.60
N LYS A 86 1.02 6.62 -13.00
CA LYS A 86 0.74 6.25 -11.62
C LYS A 86 -0.03 4.93 -11.65
N ILE A 87 0.45 3.95 -10.89
CA ILE A 87 -0.21 2.64 -10.77
C ILE A 87 -0.65 2.43 -9.34
N THR A 88 -1.92 2.10 -9.12
CA THR A 88 -2.58 1.97 -7.82
C THR A 88 -2.97 0.52 -7.53
N ASN A 89 -3.68 0.29 -6.42
CA ASN A 89 -4.29 -1.00 -6.08
C ASN A 89 -3.28 -2.15 -5.93
N LYS A 90 -2.08 -1.87 -5.42
CA LYS A 90 -1.01 -2.87 -5.22
C LYS A 90 -1.47 -4.17 -4.54
N GLY A 91 -2.35 -4.06 -3.56
CA GLY A 91 -2.91 -5.23 -2.86
C GLY A 91 -3.79 -6.14 -3.72
N LYS A 92 -4.22 -5.70 -4.90
CA LYS A 92 -5.02 -6.48 -5.86
C LYS A 92 -4.21 -7.06 -7.02
N TRP A 93 -2.90 -6.77 -7.09
CA TRP A 93 -2.07 -7.24 -8.18
C TRP A 93 -1.87 -8.75 -8.09
N GLU A 94 -1.95 -9.41 -9.24
CA GLU A 94 -1.69 -10.84 -9.33
C GLU A 94 -0.18 -11.07 -9.44
N HIS A 95 0.33 -11.97 -8.61
CA HIS A 95 1.72 -12.41 -8.64
C HIS A 95 1.76 -13.87 -9.07
N ARG A 96 2.27 -14.13 -10.28
CA ARG A 96 2.30 -15.47 -10.88
C ARG A 96 3.74 -15.95 -11.05
N LYS A 97 3.99 -17.20 -10.70
CA LYS A 97 5.29 -17.85 -10.92
C LYS A 97 5.20 -18.78 -12.12
N ILE A 98 5.98 -18.49 -13.17
CA ILE A 98 6.05 -19.31 -14.39
C ILE A 98 7.47 -19.86 -14.49
N GLY A 99 7.65 -21.11 -14.05
CA GLY A 99 8.98 -21.72 -13.94
C GLY A 99 9.87 -20.94 -12.97
N LYS A 100 10.91 -20.27 -13.51
CA LYS A 100 11.86 -19.44 -12.76
C LYS A 100 11.49 -17.95 -12.74
N TYR A 101 10.48 -17.54 -13.50
CA TYR A 101 10.10 -16.13 -13.65
C TYR A 101 8.95 -15.77 -12.72
N ASN A 102 9.01 -14.57 -12.14
CA ASN A 102 7.91 -13.96 -11.40
C ASN A 102 7.29 -12.89 -12.29
N LEU A 103 5.98 -12.95 -12.45
CA LEU A 103 5.19 -12.02 -13.24
C LEU A 103 4.23 -11.29 -12.31
N THR A 104 4.21 -9.98 -12.40
CA THR A 104 3.29 -9.12 -11.65
C THR A 104 2.33 -8.49 -12.64
N ILE A 105 1.03 -8.73 -12.45
CA ILE A 105 -0.03 -8.28 -13.34
C ILE A 105 -0.99 -7.40 -12.56
N ALA A 106 -1.39 -6.27 -13.12
CA ALA A 106 -2.43 -5.41 -12.58
C ALA A 106 -3.52 -5.14 -13.62
N SER A 107 -4.69 -4.75 -13.14
CA SER A 107 -5.86 -4.51 -13.97
C SER A 107 -5.84 -3.12 -14.61
N GLU A 108 -6.55 -2.94 -15.73
CA GLU A 108 -6.63 -1.67 -16.47
C GLU A 108 -7.12 -0.47 -15.64
N ASP A 109 -7.91 -0.70 -14.59
CA ASP A 109 -8.39 0.33 -13.65
C ASP A 109 -7.30 0.83 -12.69
N SER A 110 -6.15 0.15 -12.67
CA SER A 110 -5.05 0.43 -11.75
C SER A 110 -4.04 1.41 -12.33
N ILE A 111 -4.13 1.81 -13.60
CA ILE A 111 -3.16 2.71 -14.25
C ILE A 111 -3.79 4.06 -14.64
N SER A 112 -3.04 5.14 -14.44
CA SER A 112 -3.41 6.48 -14.86
C SER A 112 -2.19 7.27 -15.34
N LYS A 113 -2.39 8.18 -16.29
CA LYS A 113 -1.33 9.07 -16.78
C LYS A 113 -1.12 10.24 -15.79
N VAL A 114 0.11 10.71 -15.69
CA VAL A 114 0.53 11.82 -14.82
C VAL A 114 0.66 13.11 -15.62
#